data_AF-A0A7C1MFI8-F1
#
_entry.id   AF-A0A7C1MFI8-F1
#
_cell.length_a   1.000
_cell.length_b   1.000
_cell.length_c   1.000
_cell.angle_alpha   90.00
_cell.angle_beta   90.00
_cell.angle_gamma   90.00
#
_symmetry.space_group_name_H-M   'P 1'
#
loop_
_entity.id
_entity.type
_entity.pdbx_description
1 polymer ?
#
loop_
_entity_poly.entity_id
_entity_poly.type
_entity_poly.pdbx_seq_one_letter_code
_entity_poly.pdbx_strand_id
1 'polypeptide(L)'
;MKTRAKNSQLLLWRSKGAAAEGIPTPDELKKSPGYPSLKSLQEGPVAIIECIEEIPCDPCESVCLTGAIKIGSSITNLPVLDEDKCTGCGLCISSCPGLAIFVLNLNYTGESALLSFPFEVLPLPKVEEQVSAIDREGRTVCKGEVVKILNKRKQDYTPVVSISIPKKYALVVR
;
A
#
# COMPACT_ATOMS: atom_id res chain seq x y z
N MET A 1 -21.68 9.22 -26.60
CA MET A 1 -22.15 8.83 -25.25
C MET A 1 -21.31 7.65 -24.75
N LYS A 2 -20.42 7.88 -23.79
CA LYS A 2 -19.86 6.92 -22.83
C LYS A 2 -19.12 7.75 -21.78
N THR A 3 -19.88 8.19 -20.79
CA THR A 3 -19.41 8.91 -19.60
C THR A 3 -18.41 8.01 -18.88
N ARG A 4 -17.10 8.26 -19.06
CA ARG A 4 -16.05 7.74 -18.18
C ARG A 4 -16.40 8.24 -16.78
N ALA A 5 -16.85 7.36 -15.90
CA ALA A 5 -16.88 7.63 -14.47
C ALA A 5 -15.43 7.93 -14.05
N LYS A 6 -15.09 9.23 -13.97
CA LYS A 6 -13.82 9.67 -13.41
C LYS A 6 -13.84 9.20 -11.96
N ASN A 7 -13.06 8.18 -11.65
CA ASN A 7 -12.90 7.69 -10.28
C ASN A 7 -12.43 8.90 -9.45
N SER A 8 -13.29 9.43 -8.57
CA SER A 8 -13.15 10.75 -7.94
C SER A 8 -11.87 10.86 -7.09
N GLN A 9 -11.31 9.71 -6.70
CA GLN A 9 -10.05 9.61 -5.97
C GLN A 9 -8.84 10.01 -6.81
N LEU A 10 -8.87 9.83 -8.14
CA LEU A 10 -7.77 10.21 -9.04
C LEU A 10 -7.57 11.72 -9.13
N LEU A 11 -8.60 12.52 -8.82
CA LEU A 11 -8.51 13.98 -8.79
C LEU A 11 -7.70 14.50 -7.60
N LEU A 12 -7.44 13.63 -6.61
CA LEU A 12 -6.62 13.97 -5.44
C LEU A 12 -5.13 13.77 -5.72
N TRP A 13 -4.76 13.10 -6.81
CA TRP A 13 -3.37 12.91 -7.22
C TRP A 13 -2.93 14.07 -8.09
N ARG A 14 -1.74 14.62 -7.79
CA ARG A 14 -1.21 15.82 -8.46
C ARG A 14 0.15 15.63 -9.12
N SER A 15 0.74 14.44 -9.00
CA SER A 15 2.06 14.13 -9.54
C SER A 15 2.12 14.19 -11.06
N LYS A 16 3.26 14.66 -11.60
CA LYS A 16 3.62 14.58 -13.02
C LYS A 16 4.36 13.30 -13.43
N GLY A 17 4.61 12.39 -12.48
CA GLY A 17 5.20 11.08 -12.69
C GLY A 17 6.57 10.89 -12.05
N ALA A 18 6.94 9.63 -11.86
CA ALA A 18 8.12 9.26 -11.07
C ALA A 18 9.41 9.81 -11.68
N ALA A 19 9.56 9.75 -13.01
CA ALA A 19 10.74 10.26 -13.70
C ALA A 19 10.94 11.78 -13.57
N ALA A 20 9.87 12.55 -13.34
CA ALA A 20 9.94 14.01 -13.27
C ALA A 20 10.04 14.55 -11.83
N GLU A 21 9.31 13.95 -10.90
CA GLU A 21 9.13 14.49 -9.54
C GLU A 21 9.45 13.45 -8.44
N GLY A 22 9.83 12.23 -8.81
CA GLY A 22 10.06 11.13 -7.86
C GLY A 22 8.79 10.54 -7.25
N ILE A 23 7.61 11.01 -7.69
CA ILE A 23 6.31 10.57 -7.17
C ILE A 23 5.56 9.89 -8.31
N PRO A 24 5.14 8.62 -8.18
CA PRO A 24 4.44 7.95 -9.26
C PRO A 24 3.02 8.51 -9.44
N THR A 25 2.57 8.54 -10.69
CA THR A 25 1.16 8.77 -11.04
C THR A 25 0.31 7.52 -10.77
N PRO A 26 -1.03 7.67 -10.66
CA PRO A 26 -1.90 6.50 -10.56
C PRO A 26 -1.77 5.52 -11.73
N ASP A 27 -1.46 6.03 -12.93
CA ASP A 27 -1.40 5.23 -14.13
C ASP A 27 -0.07 4.48 -14.25
N GLU A 28 1.03 5.02 -13.72
CA GLU A 28 2.29 4.27 -13.55
C GLU A 28 2.11 3.12 -12.57
N LEU A 29 1.49 3.38 -11.41
CA LEU A 29 1.26 2.34 -10.41
C LEU A 29 0.35 1.22 -10.92
N LYS A 30 -0.77 1.56 -11.57
CA LYS A 30 -1.67 0.55 -12.14
C LYS A 30 -1.05 -0.29 -13.26
N LYS A 31 0.04 0.16 -13.87
CA LYS A 31 0.80 -0.63 -14.85
C LYS A 31 1.79 -1.58 -14.18
N SER A 32 2.13 -1.36 -12.91
CA SER A 32 2.96 -2.29 -12.15
C SER A 32 2.22 -3.61 -11.94
N PRO A 33 2.87 -4.77 -12.18
CA PRO A 33 2.25 -6.08 -11.97
C PRO A 33 2.00 -6.40 -10.49
N GLY A 34 2.55 -5.60 -9.57
CA GLY A 34 2.34 -5.73 -8.13
C GLY A 34 1.16 -4.90 -7.62
N TYR A 35 0.52 -4.11 -8.48
CA TYR A 35 -0.62 -3.28 -8.10
C TYR A 35 -1.94 -4.05 -8.30
N PRO A 36 -2.78 -4.19 -7.26
CA PRO A 36 -3.96 -5.02 -7.34
C PRO A 36 -5.07 -4.39 -8.18
N SER A 37 -5.90 -5.25 -8.75
CA SER A 37 -7.13 -4.89 -9.43
C SER A 37 -8.15 -4.24 -8.50
N LEU A 38 -9.06 -3.46 -9.08
CA LEU A 38 -10.19 -2.89 -8.36
C LEU A 38 -11.13 -3.94 -7.77
N LYS A 39 -11.17 -5.14 -8.37
CA LYS A 39 -11.98 -6.26 -7.90
C LYS A 39 -11.47 -6.73 -6.54
N SER A 40 -10.19 -7.09 -6.45
CA SER A 40 -9.61 -7.60 -5.20
C SER A 40 -9.60 -6.56 -4.08
N LEU A 41 -9.38 -5.30 -4.45
CA LEU A 41 -9.52 -4.17 -3.51
C LEU A 41 -10.93 -4.10 -2.87
N GLN A 42 -11.98 -4.54 -3.56
CA GLN A 42 -13.35 -4.57 -3.04
C GLN A 42 -13.67 -5.84 -2.26
N GLU A 43 -13.04 -6.96 -2.58
CA GLU A 43 -13.32 -8.27 -1.98
C GLU A 43 -12.72 -8.42 -0.57
N GLY A 44 -11.55 -7.83 -0.32
CA GLY A 44 -10.93 -7.94 1.00
C GLY A 44 -9.57 -7.27 1.14
N PRO A 45 -8.86 -7.57 2.24
CA PRO A 45 -7.50 -7.10 2.45
C PRO A 45 -6.57 -7.67 1.38
N VAL A 46 -5.91 -6.79 0.63
CA VAL A 46 -4.96 -7.16 -0.43
C VAL A 46 -3.71 -6.30 -0.34
N ALA A 47 -2.56 -6.87 -0.73
CA ALA A 47 -1.32 -6.12 -0.82
C ALA A 47 -1.38 -5.12 -2.00
N ILE A 48 -0.78 -3.95 -1.81
CA ILE A 48 -0.49 -2.97 -2.86
C ILE A 48 1.02 -2.83 -2.91
N ILE A 49 1.64 -3.18 -4.03
CA ILE A 49 3.09 -3.10 -4.22
C ILE A 49 3.37 -1.96 -5.20
N GLU A 50 3.99 -0.89 -4.70
CA GLU A 50 4.28 0.33 -5.46
C GLU A 50 5.70 0.35 -6.05
N CYS A 51 6.20 -0.83 -6.44
CA CYS A 51 7.44 -0.96 -7.19
C CYS A 51 7.17 -0.69 -8.67
N ILE A 52 7.80 0.34 -9.23
CA ILE A 52 7.71 0.70 -10.66
C ILE A 52 9.07 0.70 -11.37
N GLU A 53 10.16 0.47 -10.64
CA GLU A 53 11.53 0.42 -11.14
C GLU A 53 12.13 -0.98 -10.94
N GLU A 54 12.95 -1.42 -11.89
CA GLU A 54 13.65 -2.71 -11.85
C GLU A 54 14.89 -2.65 -10.94
N ILE A 55 14.69 -2.97 -9.66
CA ILE A 55 15.74 -2.99 -8.63
C ILE A 55 16.05 -4.43 -8.21
N PRO A 56 17.31 -4.81 -7.91
CA PRO A 56 17.66 -6.16 -7.50
C PRO A 56 17.18 -6.47 -6.07
N CYS A 57 15.91 -6.88 -5.92
CA CYS A 57 15.23 -7.03 -4.64
C CYS A 57 14.13 -8.11 -4.67
N ASP A 58 14.17 -9.08 -3.76
CA ASP A 58 13.22 -10.19 -3.60
C ASP A 58 12.71 -10.54 -2.17
N PRO A 59 12.96 -9.78 -1.08
CA PRO A 59 12.45 -10.12 0.25
C PRO A 59 10.93 -10.38 0.30
N CYS A 60 10.15 -9.62 -0.48
CA CYS A 60 8.70 -9.74 -0.51
C CYS A 60 8.20 -11.09 -1.05
N GLU A 61 8.92 -11.70 -2.01
CA GLU A 61 8.65 -13.07 -2.47
C GLU A 61 9.05 -14.07 -1.38
N SER A 62 10.24 -13.90 -0.78
CA SER A 62 10.79 -14.82 0.22
C SER A 62 9.92 -14.96 1.47
N VAL A 63 9.25 -13.90 1.91
CA VAL A 63 8.37 -13.94 3.09
C VAL A 63 6.92 -14.34 2.78
N CYS A 64 6.54 -14.45 1.50
CA CYS A 64 5.16 -14.68 1.11
C CYS A 64 4.75 -16.14 1.34
N LEU A 65 4.05 -16.41 2.45
CA LEU A 65 3.64 -17.76 2.85
C LEU A 65 2.71 -18.47 1.84
N THR A 66 1.95 -17.71 1.07
CA THR A 66 1.01 -18.25 0.07
C THR A 66 1.59 -18.29 -1.33
N GLY A 67 2.81 -17.77 -1.52
CA GLY A 67 3.42 -17.63 -2.85
C GLY A 67 2.68 -16.65 -3.76
N ALA A 68 1.93 -15.70 -3.19
CA ALA A 68 1.19 -14.68 -3.92
C ALA A 68 2.09 -13.60 -4.56
N ILE A 69 3.34 -13.44 -4.11
CA ILE A 69 4.28 -12.47 -4.69
C ILE A 69 5.40 -13.25 -5.37
N LYS A 70 5.69 -12.91 -6.63
CA LYS A 70 6.72 -13.55 -7.46
C LYS A 70 7.59 -12.52 -8.18
N ILE A 71 8.91 -12.60 -8.01
CA ILE A 71 9.89 -11.85 -8.81
C ILE A 71 10.27 -12.65 -10.05
N GLY A 72 10.43 -13.97 -9.90
CA GLY A 72 10.78 -14.88 -10.99
C GLY A 72 12.28 -15.12 -11.11
N SER A 73 12.79 -15.28 -12.34
CA SER A 73 14.16 -15.74 -12.57
C SER A 73 15.22 -14.65 -12.40
N SER A 74 14.90 -13.41 -12.75
CA SER A 74 15.80 -12.26 -12.53
C SER A 74 15.37 -11.51 -11.30
N ILE A 75 16.29 -11.33 -10.35
CA ILE A 75 16.05 -10.57 -9.11
C ILE A 75 15.70 -9.09 -9.35
N THR A 76 15.90 -8.58 -10.55
CA THR A 76 15.54 -7.20 -10.94
C THR A 76 14.11 -7.04 -11.42
N ASN A 77 13.39 -8.13 -11.66
CA ASN A 77 12.02 -8.07 -12.16
C ASN A 77 11.10 -7.35 -11.18
N LEU A 78 10.06 -6.70 -11.70
CA LEU A 78 9.01 -6.17 -10.85
C LEU A 78 8.24 -7.33 -10.16
N PRO A 79 7.86 -7.16 -8.88
CA PRO A 79 7.05 -8.15 -8.18
C PRO A 79 5.68 -8.28 -8.82
N VAL A 80 5.34 -9.50 -9.22
CA VAL A 80 4.00 -9.86 -9.71
C VAL A 80 3.15 -10.31 -8.54
N LEU A 81 1.98 -9.71 -8.37
CA LEU A 81 1.01 -10.08 -7.34
C LEU A 81 -0.09 -10.98 -7.92
N ASP A 82 -0.16 -12.21 -7.43
CA ASP A 82 -1.30 -13.11 -7.59
C ASP A 82 -2.35 -12.77 -6.51
N GLU A 83 -3.31 -11.95 -6.89
CA GLU A 83 -4.32 -11.40 -6.00
C GLU A 83 -5.22 -12.49 -5.38
N ASP A 84 -5.49 -13.58 -6.10
CA ASP A 84 -6.34 -14.68 -5.64
C ASP A 84 -5.68 -15.49 -4.50
N LYS A 85 -4.34 -15.48 -4.43
CA LYS A 85 -3.57 -16.12 -3.34
C LYS A 85 -3.23 -15.16 -2.20
N CYS A 86 -3.42 -13.86 -2.40
CA CYS A 86 -3.06 -12.87 -1.39
C CYS A 86 -4.07 -12.88 -0.25
N THR A 87 -3.61 -13.06 0.99
CA THR A 87 -4.47 -13.04 2.19
C THR A 87 -4.46 -11.69 2.92
N GLY A 88 -3.68 -10.72 2.42
CA GLY A 88 -3.46 -9.46 3.11
C GLY A 88 -2.76 -9.59 4.47
N CYS A 89 -1.96 -10.64 4.69
CA CYS A 89 -1.35 -10.91 6.00
C CYS A 89 -0.33 -9.84 6.48
N GLY A 90 0.22 -9.04 5.56
CA GLY A 90 1.11 -7.91 5.86
C GLY A 90 2.57 -8.25 6.16
N LEU A 91 3.02 -9.50 6.05
CA LEU A 91 4.43 -9.86 6.28
C LEU A 91 5.40 -9.22 5.27
N CYS A 92 4.91 -8.99 4.04
CA CYS A 92 5.66 -8.29 2.99
C CYS A 92 5.91 -6.80 3.31
N ILE A 93 5.11 -6.19 4.20
CA ILE A 93 5.26 -4.77 4.56
C ILE A 93 6.59 -4.55 5.27
N SER A 94 6.82 -5.24 6.38
CA SER A 94 8.01 -5.04 7.23
C SER A 94 9.29 -5.61 6.63
N SER A 95 9.20 -6.48 5.63
CA SER A 95 10.36 -7.04 4.93
C SER A 95 10.78 -6.23 3.70
N CYS A 96 9.99 -5.24 3.29
CA CYS A 96 10.29 -4.44 2.12
C CYS A 96 11.35 -3.38 2.46
N PRO A 97 12.58 -3.47 1.93
CA PRO A 97 13.62 -2.48 2.21
C PRO A 97 13.31 -1.12 1.57
N GLY A 98 12.42 -1.08 0.57
CA GLY A 98 12.00 0.14 -0.12
C GLY A 98 10.71 0.77 0.43
N LEU A 99 10.12 0.20 1.49
CA LEU A 99 8.87 0.69 2.10
C LEU A 99 7.70 0.84 1.10
N ALA A 100 7.75 0.09 0.00
CA ALA A 100 6.84 0.24 -1.14
C ALA A 100 5.59 -0.63 -1.05
N ILE A 101 5.40 -1.36 0.05
CA ILE A 101 4.33 -2.35 0.20
C ILE A 101 3.37 -1.93 1.30
N PHE A 102 2.09 -1.94 0.94
CA PHE A 102 0.96 -1.63 1.81
C PHE A 102 -0.03 -2.80 1.80
N VAL A 103 -0.88 -2.90 2.82
CA VAL A 103 -2.08 -3.73 2.75
C VAL A 103 -3.29 -2.86 2.96
N LEU A 104 -4.24 -2.93 2.04
CA LEU A 104 -5.47 -2.17 2.09
C LEU A 104 -6.67 -3.11 2.20
N ASN A 105 -7.48 -2.91 3.23
CA ASN A 105 -8.84 -3.40 3.29
C ASN A 105 -9.79 -2.23 3.03
N LEU A 106 -10.30 -2.13 1.81
CA LEU A 106 -11.16 -1.02 1.40
C LEU A 106 -12.49 -1.00 2.16
N ASN A 107 -12.99 -2.17 2.55
CA ASN A 107 -14.28 -2.36 3.21
C ASN A 107 -14.12 -2.76 4.67
N TYR A 108 -13.18 -2.14 5.38
CA TYR A 108 -12.96 -2.41 6.81
C TYR A 108 -14.20 -2.17 7.66
N THR A 109 -14.88 -1.04 7.41
CA THR A 109 -16.24 -0.79 7.90
C THR A 109 -17.14 -0.35 6.73
N GLY A 110 -18.40 0.00 7.00
CA GLY A 110 -19.29 0.58 5.99
C GLY A 110 -18.72 1.86 5.36
N GLU A 111 -17.99 2.67 6.13
CA GLU A 111 -17.57 4.03 5.74
C GLU A 111 -16.05 4.24 5.69
N SER A 112 -15.28 3.34 6.31
CA SER A 112 -13.82 3.43 6.39
C SER A 112 -13.10 2.26 5.74
N ALA A 113 -11.87 2.54 5.33
CA ALA A 113 -10.87 1.59 4.89
C ALA A 113 -9.77 1.47 5.95
N LEU A 114 -9.12 0.31 6.01
CA LEU A 114 -7.97 0.06 6.88
C LEU A 114 -6.71 -0.05 6.02
N LEU A 115 -5.78 0.90 6.21
CA LEU A 115 -4.49 0.92 5.52
C LEU A 115 -3.41 0.50 6.50
N SER A 116 -2.64 -0.54 6.17
CA SER A 116 -1.45 -0.96 6.91
C SER A 116 -0.19 -0.64 6.12
N PHE A 117 0.79 -0.03 6.77
CA PHE A 117 1.98 0.53 6.14
C PHE A 117 3.19 0.42 7.07
N PRO A 118 4.43 0.45 6.54
CA PRO A 118 5.63 0.41 7.36
C PRO A 118 5.81 1.77 8.05
N PHE A 119 6.28 1.78 9.30
CA PHE A 119 6.44 2.99 10.09
C PHE A 119 7.84 3.07 10.69
N GLU A 120 8.62 4.06 10.25
CA GLU A 120 10.04 4.21 10.60
C GLU A 120 10.36 5.46 11.44
N VAL A 121 9.35 6.06 12.07
CA VAL A 121 9.51 7.31 12.84
C VAL A 121 9.28 7.04 14.33
N LEU A 122 9.89 7.83 15.20
CA LEU A 122 9.63 7.84 16.64
C LEU A 122 9.07 9.21 17.07
N PRO A 123 8.18 9.26 18.09
CA PRO A 123 7.64 8.12 18.82
C PRO A 123 6.64 7.31 18.00
N LEU A 124 6.49 6.03 18.36
CA LEU A 124 5.37 5.24 17.84
C LEU A 124 4.05 5.85 18.31
N PRO A 125 3.02 5.90 17.44
CA PRO A 125 1.71 6.33 17.87
C PRO A 125 1.11 5.32 18.84
N LYS A 126 -0.01 5.67 19.47
CA LYS A 126 -0.81 4.77 20.31
C LYS A 126 -2.02 4.28 19.55
N VAL A 127 -2.50 3.09 19.91
CA VAL A 127 -3.80 2.62 19.42
C VAL A 127 -4.89 3.59 19.92
N GLU A 128 -5.90 3.85 19.09
CA GLU A 128 -6.98 4.84 19.25
C GLU A 128 -6.53 6.31 19.08
N GLU A 129 -5.25 6.56 18.78
CA GLU A 129 -4.75 7.91 18.54
C GLU A 129 -5.24 8.46 17.19
N GLN A 130 -5.66 9.73 17.19
CA GLN A 130 -6.02 10.47 15.98
C GLN A 130 -4.78 11.06 15.31
N VAL A 131 -4.51 10.64 14.08
CA VAL A 131 -3.34 11.04 13.30
C VAL A 131 -3.73 11.79 12.02
N SER A 132 -2.82 12.63 11.53
CA SER A 132 -2.96 13.23 10.20
C SER A 132 -2.43 12.25 9.16
N ALA A 133 -3.30 11.82 8.25
CA ALA A 133 -2.94 10.96 7.13
C ALA A 133 -2.51 11.82 5.93
N ILE A 134 -1.35 11.51 5.35
CA ILE A 134 -0.72 12.29 4.29
C ILE A 134 -0.77 11.58 2.94
N ASP A 135 -0.53 12.32 1.86
CA ASP A 135 -0.24 11.77 0.53
C ASP A 135 1.27 11.61 0.30
N ARG A 136 1.65 11.12 -0.88
CA ARG A 136 3.05 10.94 -1.30
C ARG A 136 3.84 12.25 -1.43
N GLU A 137 3.17 13.41 -1.41
CA GLU A 137 3.80 14.73 -1.39
C GLU A 137 3.97 15.27 0.04
N GLY A 138 3.55 14.51 1.06
CA GLY A 138 3.60 14.90 2.46
C GLY A 138 2.47 15.83 2.89
N ARG A 139 1.43 16.02 2.07
CA ARG A 139 0.30 16.89 2.41
C ARG A 139 -0.75 16.14 3.18
N THR A 140 -1.29 16.76 4.23
CA THR A 140 -2.42 16.20 4.98
C THR A 140 -3.67 16.10 4.09
N VAL A 141 -4.20 14.88 3.94
CA VAL A 141 -5.41 14.59 3.15
C VAL A 141 -6.63 14.42 4.04
N CYS A 142 -6.47 13.72 5.17
CA CYS A 142 -7.55 13.50 6.13
C CYS A 142 -7.03 13.21 7.54
N LYS A 143 -7.95 13.12 8.49
CA LYS A 143 -7.68 12.47 9.78
C LYS A 143 -7.89 10.96 9.64
N GLY A 144 -7.10 10.21 10.38
CA GLY A 144 -7.24 8.76 10.55
C GLY A 144 -7.06 8.38 12.01
N GLU A 145 -7.48 7.17 12.34
CA GLU A 145 -7.34 6.62 13.68
C GLU A 145 -6.43 5.40 13.65
N VAL A 146 -5.51 5.31 14.60
CA VAL A 146 -4.61 4.16 14.71
C VAL A 146 -5.37 2.97 15.29
N VAL A 147 -5.54 1.92 14.49
CA VAL A 147 -6.31 0.73 14.87
C VAL A 147 -5.40 -0.37 15.42
N LYS A 148 -4.19 -0.50 14.86
CA LYS A 148 -3.30 -1.62 15.20
C LYS A 148 -1.85 -1.24 15.00
N ILE A 149 -0.99 -1.72 15.89
CA ILE A 149 0.45 -1.60 15.77
C ILE A 149 1.06 -2.99 15.94
N LEU A 150 1.83 -3.41 14.95
CA LEU A 150 2.64 -4.63 15.00
C LEU A 150 4.10 -4.22 15.11
N ASN A 151 4.69 -4.47 16.28
CA ASN A 151 6.11 -4.24 16.53
C ASN A 151 6.70 -5.43 17.31
N LYS A 152 6.65 -6.62 16.71
CA LYS A 152 7.24 -7.84 17.28
C LYS A 152 8.57 -8.12 16.58
N ARG A 153 9.37 -9.05 17.12
CA ARG A 153 10.64 -9.47 16.48
C ARG A 153 10.50 -9.87 15.01
N LYS A 154 9.34 -10.39 14.61
CA LYS A 154 9.04 -10.76 13.21
C LYS A 154 8.95 -9.57 12.25
N GLN A 155 8.76 -8.36 12.76
CA GLN A 155 8.72 -7.12 11.98
C GLN A 155 10.12 -6.53 11.74
N ASP A 156 11.20 -7.22 12.14
CA ASP A 156 12.60 -6.88 11.84
C ASP A 156 12.91 -5.37 11.86
N TYR A 157 12.71 -4.76 13.04
CA TYR A 157 12.91 -3.32 13.29
C TYR A 157 12.02 -2.35 12.50
N THR A 158 11.09 -2.84 11.67
CA THR A 158 10.13 -2.03 10.90
C THR A 158 8.70 -2.29 11.40
N PRO A 159 8.21 -1.49 12.38
CA PRO A 159 6.82 -1.54 12.82
C PRO A 159 5.84 -1.41 11.67
N VAL A 160 4.73 -2.13 11.75
CA VAL A 160 3.60 -1.96 10.83
C VAL A 160 2.46 -1.30 11.60
N VAL A 161 2.04 -0.14 11.11
CA VAL A 161 0.92 0.62 11.68
C VAL A 161 -0.27 0.47 10.75
N SER A 162 -1.45 0.22 11.32
CA SER A 162 -2.72 0.19 10.61
C SER A 162 -3.58 1.36 11.06
N ILE A 163 -4.04 2.17 10.10
CA ILE A 163 -4.95 3.30 10.35
C ILE A 163 -6.28 3.09 9.64
N SER A 164 -7.38 3.48 10.31
CA SER A 164 -8.71 3.60 9.73
C SER A 164 -8.86 5.00 9.13
N ILE A 165 -9.25 5.08 7.86
CA ILE A 165 -9.43 6.33 7.09
C ILE A 165 -10.72 6.28 6.26
N PRO A 166 -11.34 7.43 5.93
CA PRO A 166 -12.50 7.45 5.05
C PRO A 166 -12.21 6.79 3.68
N LYS A 167 -13.12 5.94 3.19
CA LYS A 167 -12.92 5.17 1.94
C LYS A 167 -12.51 6.00 0.73
N LYS A 168 -12.99 7.24 0.64
CA LYS A 168 -12.65 8.18 -0.45
C LYS A 168 -11.16 8.52 -0.54
N TYR A 169 -10.38 8.29 0.52
CA TYR A 169 -8.95 8.59 0.56
C TYR A 169 -8.06 7.34 0.56
N ALA A 170 -8.65 6.14 0.51
CA ALA A 170 -7.96 4.86 0.67
C ALA A 170 -6.80 4.61 -0.32
N LEU A 171 -6.95 5.09 -1.56
CA LEU A 171 -5.90 4.97 -2.59
C LEU A 171 -4.94 6.18 -2.62
N VAL A 172 -5.24 7.25 -1.87
CA VAL A 172 -4.45 8.48 -1.86
C VAL A 172 -3.45 8.49 -0.72
N VAL A 173 -3.92 8.12 0.48
CA VAL A 173 -3.10 8.12 1.70
C VAL A 173 -1.96 7.11 1.57
N ARG A 174 -0.74 7.55 1.87
CA ARG A 174 0.46 6.73 1.94
C ARG A 174 1.37 7.17 3.07
#